data_AF-A0A3P9PN43-F1
#
_entry.id   AF-A0A3P9PN43-F1
#
_cell.length_a   1.000
_cell.length_b   1.000
_cell.length_c   1.000
_cell.angle_alpha   90.00
_cell.angle_beta   90.00
_cell.angle_gamma   90.00
#
_symmetry.space_group_name_H-M   'P 1'
#
loop_
_entity.id
_entity.type
_entity.pdbx_description
1 polymer ?
#
loop_
_entity_poly.entity_id
_entity_poly.type
_entity_poly.pdbx_seq_one_letter_code
_entity_poly.pdbx_strand_id
1 'polypeptide(L)'
;MCKTQQIQSELKSLSATEMATKISRNAKKEEEKETSITERCRGFLTAPVTDISVLEEKKDEMSTKMEMLIMETQAEFCKALEDVEGGTFKVDKWDRKEGGGGISCMMHDGNVFEKAGVDVTVLLGCLTEEAVKQLSGEKVLKGKDGKLPFCAMGVSSVIHPKNPHIPSVHFNYRYFEIEEEDGSKQWWFGGGTDLTPVYIDREDAFLDVYYFKFNVKSKYVEFNLMYDRGIKFGLGMPGCRVLMSLPLTARWEFMHEPGKGSQEAEMLEVLRNPKEWV
;
A
#
# COMPACT_ATOMS: atom_id res chain seq x y z
N MET A 1 -27.02 -3.96 -30.27
CA MET A 1 -25.71 -3.60 -29.69
C MET A 1 -25.78 -3.88 -28.20
N CYS A 2 -24.82 -4.68 -27.69
CA CYS A 2 -24.85 -5.20 -26.31
C CYS A 2 -24.45 -4.08 -25.33
N LYS A 3 -25.11 -3.98 -24.16
CA LYS A 3 -24.80 -2.99 -23.11
C LYS A 3 -23.30 -2.95 -22.74
N THR A 4 -22.60 -4.07 -22.90
CA THR A 4 -21.16 -4.22 -22.69
C THR A 4 -20.31 -3.38 -23.66
N GLN A 5 -20.75 -3.19 -24.91
CA GLN A 5 -20.02 -2.37 -25.91
C GLN A 5 -20.18 -0.87 -25.65
N GLN A 6 -21.31 -0.46 -25.06
CA GLN A 6 -21.57 0.94 -24.70
C GLN A 6 -20.74 1.36 -23.48
N ILE A 7 -20.62 0.47 -22.48
CA ILE A 7 -19.74 0.68 -21.31
C ILE A 7 -18.26 0.71 -21.73
N GLN A 8 -17.85 -0.15 -22.68
CA GLN A 8 -16.47 -0.12 -23.21
C GLN A 8 -16.17 1.12 -24.04
N SER A 9 -17.16 1.73 -24.70
CA SER A 9 -16.95 3.03 -25.38
C SER A 9 -16.93 4.20 -24.42
N GLU A 10 -17.71 4.15 -23.34
CA GLU A 10 -17.73 5.18 -22.29
C GLU A 10 -16.43 5.18 -21.48
N LEU A 11 -15.88 4.01 -21.14
CA LEU A 11 -14.58 3.86 -20.45
C LEU A 11 -13.38 4.29 -21.31
N LYS A 12 -13.50 4.25 -22.65
CA LYS A 12 -12.48 4.78 -23.57
C LYS A 12 -12.54 6.30 -23.75
N SER A 13 -13.63 6.94 -23.30
CA SER A 13 -13.89 8.37 -23.53
C SER A 13 -13.54 9.27 -22.34
N LEU A 14 -13.26 8.69 -21.17
CA LEU A 14 -12.84 9.41 -19.98
C LEU A 14 -11.31 9.38 -19.91
N SER A 15 -10.65 10.47 -20.30
CA SER A 15 -9.20 10.56 -20.12
C SER A 15 -8.86 10.70 -18.62
N ALA A 16 -7.72 10.14 -18.20
CA ALA A 16 -7.23 10.28 -16.82
C ALA A 16 -7.18 11.76 -16.35
N THR A 17 -7.03 12.70 -17.29
CA THR A 17 -7.08 14.14 -17.08
C THR A 17 -8.43 14.63 -16.55
N GLU A 18 -9.55 14.05 -17.00
CA GLU A 18 -10.91 14.40 -16.54
C GLU A 18 -11.21 13.89 -15.13
N MET A 19 -10.65 12.74 -14.76
CA MET A 19 -10.70 12.23 -13.38
C MET A 19 -9.88 13.10 -12.42
N ALA A 20 -8.64 13.45 -12.81
CA ALA A 20 -7.77 14.30 -12.01
C ALA A 20 -8.32 15.73 -11.82
N THR A 21 -8.94 16.32 -12.86
CA THR A 21 -9.54 17.67 -12.74
C THR A 21 -10.86 17.69 -11.96
N LYS A 22 -11.64 16.60 -11.94
CA LYS A 22 -12.82 16.50 -11.06
C LYS A 22 -12.43 16.46 -9.59
N ILE A 23 -11.36 15.74 -9.24
CA ILE A 23 -10.84 15.67 -7.87
C ILE A 23 -10.31 17.05 -7.44
N SER A 24 -9.55 17.74 -8.30
CA SER A 24 -8.93 19.03 -7.98
C SER A 24 -9.94 20.19 -7.80
N ARG A 25 -11.09 20.17 -8.48
CA ARG A 25 -12.12 21.24 -8.37
C ARG A 25 -12.94 21.20 -7.09
N ASN A 26 -12.98 20.06 -6.38
CA ASN A 26 -13.66 19.94 -5.09
C ASN A 26 -12.76 20.35 -3.90
N ALA A 27 -11.46 20.53 -4.11
CA ALA A 27 -10.53 21.02 -3.08
C ALA A 27 -10.58 22.55 -2.91
N LYS A 28 -11.77 23.16 -2.92
CA LYS A 28 -11.95 24.53 -2.43
C LYS A 28 -11.94 24.47 -0.91
N LYS A 29 -10.96 25.15 -0.30
CA LYS A 29 -10.79 25.39 1.15
C LYS A 29 -12.14 25.59 1.86
N GLU A 30 -12.68 24.52 2.42
CA GLU A 30 -13.54 24.61 3.59
C GLU A 30 -12.60 24.83 4.78
N GLU A 31 -12.92 25.79 5.65
CA GLU A 31 -12.28 25.86 6.96
C GLU A 31 -12.55 24.52 7.66
N GLU A 32 -11.51 23.69 7.81
CA GLU A 32 -11.58 22.43 8.53
C GLU A 32 -12.03 22.71 9.96
N LYS A 33 -13.33 22.55 10.22
CA LYS A 33 -13.82 22.35 11.57
C LYS A 33 -13.16 21.07 12.06
N GLU A 34 -12.26 21.16 13.03
CA GLU A 34 -11.57 20.01 13.61
C GLU A 34 -12.61 19.05 14.20
N THR A 35 -13.04 18.08 13.39
CA THR A 35 -13.97 17.03 13.78
C THR A 35 -13.26 16.05 14.70
N SER A 36 -13.92 15.64 15.78
CA SER A 36 -13.34 14.68 16.73
C SER A 36 -12.91 13.39 16.02
N ILE A 37 -11.92 12.70 16.59
CA ILE A 37 -11.44 11.41 16.06
C ILE A 37 -12.60 10.42 15.97
N THR A 38 -13.47 10.43 16.99
CA THR A 38 -14.70 9.64 17.02
C THR A 38 -15.60 9.83 15.79
N GLU A 39 -15.73 11.06 15.29
CA GLU A 39 -16.53 11.35 14.10
C GLU A 39 -15.84 10.82 12.83
N ARG A 40 -14.52 11.06 12.71
CA ARG A 40 -13.71 10.57 11.59
C ARG A 40 -13.74 9.05 11.48
N CYS A 41 -13.70 8.34 12.61
CA CYS A 41 -13.77 6.88 12.63
C CYS A 41 -15.04 6.28 12.00
N ARG A 42 -16.12 7.06 11.84
CA ARG A 42 -17.33 6.60 11.13
C ARG A 42 -17.10 6.39 9.63
N GLY A 43 -16.09 7.03 9.06
CA GLY A 43 -15.71 6.87 7.67
C GLY A 43 -14.89 5.60 7.40
N PHE A 44 -14.44 4.89 8.45
CA PHE A 44 -13.59 3.71 8.29
C PHE A 44 -14.39 2.45 8.01
N LEU A 45 -13.74 1.47 7.36
CA LEU A 45 -14.31 0.15 7.12
C LEU A 45 -14.51 -0.65 8.42
N THR A 46 -13.74 -0.36 9.46
CA THR A 46 -13.87 -0.93 10.81
C THR A 46 -13.21 -0.01 11.83
N ALA A 47 -13.43 -0.28 13.13
CA ALA A 47 -12.83 0.50 14.21
C ALA A 47 -11.29 0.42 14.16
N PRO A 48 -10.59 1.53 14.47
CA PRO A 48 -9.11 1.61 14.44
C PRO A 48 -8.46 0.55 15.34
N VAL A 49 -7.17 0.30 15.10
CA VAL A 49 -6.43 -0.74 15.83
C VAL A 49 -6.25 -0.31 17.28
N THR A 50 -5.83 0.93 17.50
CA THR A 50 -5.77 1.57 18.80
C THR A 50 -7.18 1.99 19.25
N ASP A 51 -7.46 1.87 20.54
CA ASP A 51 -8.75 2.28 21.10
C ASP A 51 -9.00 3.79 20.87
N ILE A 52 -10.23 4.14 20.49
CA ILE A 52 -10.61 5.52 20.15
C ILE A 52 -10.37 6.47 21.33
N SER A 53 -10.58 6.02 22.58
CA SER A 53 -10.34 6.87 23.76
C SER A 53 -8.86 7.23 23.92
N VAL A 54 -7.96 6.30 23.58
CA VAL A 54 -6.50 6.54 23.62
C VAL A 54 -6.09 7.47 22.48
N LEU A 55 -6.67 7.32 21.30
CA LEU A 55 -6.44 8.23 20.18
C LEU A 55 -6.91 9.65 20.50
N GLU A 56 -8.07 9.82 21.14
CA GLU A 56 -8.56 11.14 21.59
C GLU A 56 -7.65 11.75 22.66
N GLU A 57 -7.20 10.97 23.65
CA GLU A 57 -6.27 11.43 24.68
C GLU A 57 -4.93 11.91 24.08
N LYS A 58 -4.44 11.18 23.08
CA LYS A 58 -3.14 11.42 22.43
C LYS A 58 -3.27 12.04 21.04
N LYS A 59 -4.32 12.84 20.79
CA LYS A 59 -4.63 13.38 19.45
C LYS A 59 -3.49 14.15 18.79
N ASP A 60 -2.62 14.76 19.60
CA ASP A 60 -1.53 15.59 19.11
C ASP A 60 -0.26 14.79 18.78
N GLU A 61 -0.16 13.55 19.27
CA GLU A 61 0.96 12.66 19.00
C GLU A 61 1.02 12.25 17.52
N MET A 62 2.24 12.11 17.00
CA MET A 62 2.44 11.72 15.60
C MET A 62 1.90 10.31 15.31
N SER A 63 2.00 9.39 16.27
CA SER A 63 1.44 8.05 16.15
C SER A 63 -0.08 8.06 15.98
N THR A 64 -0.81 8.90 16.71
CA THR A 64 -2.26 9.07 16.51
C THR A 64 -2.57 9.66 15.15
N LYS A 65 -1.88 10.74 14.76
CA LYS A 65 -2.08 11.40 13.45
C LYS A 65 -1.82 10.44 12.30
N MET A 66 -0.77 9.63 12.42
CA MET A 66 -0.42 8.63 11.42
C MET A 66 -1.42 7.48 11.38
N GLU A 67 -1.90 6.96 12.52
CA GLU A 67 -2.92 5.91 12.53
C GLU A 67 -4.21 6.40 11.85
N MET A 68 -4.62 7.64 12.12
CA MET A 68 -5.77 8.24 11.44
C MET A 68 -5.54 8.35 9.93
N LEU A 69 -4.37 8.82 9.50
CA LEU A 69 -4.02 8.96 8.08
C LEU A 69 -4.07 7.62 7.34
N ILE A 70 -3.48 6.55 7.90
CA ILE A 70 -3.45 5.24 7.23
C ILE A 70 -4.84 4.59 7.19
N MET A 71 -5.67 4.81 8.21
CA MET A 71 -7.06 4.34 8.25
C MET A 71 -7.94 5.08 7.23
N GLU A 72 -7.78 6.40 7.11
CA GLU A 72 -8.43 7.22 6.09
C GLU A 72 -8.01 6.79 4.68
N THR A 73 -6.70 6.62 4.46
CA THR A 73 -6.16 6.16 3.18
C THR A 73 -6.72 4.79 2.82
N GLN A 74 -6.81 3.84 3.76
CA GLN A 74 -7.41 2.53 3.50
C GLN A 74 -8.88 2.65 3.11
N ALA A 75 -9.67 3.44 3.86
CA ALA A 75 -11.09 3.58 3.62
C ALA A 75 -11.39 4.26 2.27
N GLU A 76 -10.72 5.37 1.98
CA GLU A 76 -10.89 6.11 0.73
C GLU A 76 -10.46 5.28 -0.48
N PHE A 77 -9.31 4.60 -0.38
CA PHE A 77 -8.80 3.80 -1.49
C PHE A 77 -9.66 2.55 -1.72
N CYS A 78 -10.10 1.86 -0.66
CA CYS A 78 -11.03 0.75 -0.81
C CYS A 78 -12.33 1.21 -1.47
N LYS A 79 -12.92 2.33 -1.01
CA LYS A 79 -14.15 2.87 -1.61
C LYS A 79 -13.98 3.18 -3.09
N ALA A 80 -12.86 3.81 -3.48
CA ALA A 80 -12.58 4.09 -4.89
C ALA A 80 -12.50 2.81 -5.74
N LEU A 81 -11.93 1.74 -5.20
CA LEU A 81 -11.88 0.44 -5.88
C LEU A 81 -13.26 -0.22 -5.94
N GLU A 82 -14.06 -0.14 -4.87
CA GLU A 82 -15.44 -0.66 -4.84
C GLU A 82 -16.33 0.05 -5.86
N ASP A 83 -16.19 1.36 -6.04
CA ASP A 83 -16.94 2.16 -7.03
C ASP A 83 -16.65 1.71 -8.48
N VAL A 84 -15.41 1.26 -8.75
CA VAL A 84 -14.99 0.74 -10.06
C VAL A 84 -15.43 -0.71 -10.26
N GLU A 85 -15.35 -1.54 -9.21
CA GLU A 85 -15.65 -2.96 -9.28
C GLU A 85 -17.16 -3.27 -9.25
N GLY A 86 -17.93 -2.53 -8.44
CA GLY A 86 -19.32 -2.82 -8.11
C GLY A 86 -19.51 -3.91 -7.03
N GLY A 87 -18.47 -4.20 -6.25
CA GLY A 87 -18.48 -5.16 -5.13
C GLY A 87 -17.83 -4.58 -3.87
N THR A 88 -17.82 -5.31 -2.76
CA THR A 88 -17.28 -4.84 -1.48
C THR A 88 -16.07 -5.65 -1.01
N PHE A 89 -15.16 -5.02 -0.27
CA PHE A 89 -14.04 -5.71 0.38
C PHE A 89 -14.52 -6.61 1.52
N LYS A 90 -13.84 -7.75 1.68
CA LYS A 90 -13.89 -8.53 2.92
C LYS A 90 -12.89 -7.94 3.90
N VAL A 91 -13.39 -7.48 5.04
CA VAL A 91 -12.60 -6.83 6.09
C VAL A 91 -12.32 -7.82 7.21
N ASP A 92 -11.04 -7.95 7.60
CA ASP A 92 -10.58 -8.81 8.69
C ASP A 92 -9.69 -8.01 9.65
N LYS A 93 -10.24 -7.67 10.83
CA LYS A 93 -9.51 -7.03 11.93
C LYS A 93 -8.91 -8.11 12.83
N TRP A 94 -7.64 -7.94 13.18
CA TRP A 94 -6.88 -8.92 13.96
C TRP A 94 -5.93 -8.24 14.95
N ASP A 95 -5.62 -8.94 16.03
CA ASP A 95 -4.77 -8.45 17.12
C ASP A 95 -3.56 -9.36 17.32
N ARG A 96 -2.49 -8.81 17.90
CA ARG A 96 -1.29 -9.55 18.29
C ARG A 96 -1.18 -9.67 19.80
N LYS A 97 -0.75 -10.85 20.26
CA LYS A 97 -0.42 -11.06 21.68
C LYS A 97 0.71 -10.17 22.18
N GLU A 98 1.64 -9.80 21.30
CA GLU A 98 2.79 -8.95 21.63
C GLU A 98 2.45 -7.45 21.69
N GLY A 99 1.25 -7.07 21.25
CA GLY A 99 0.80 -5.67 21.18
C GLY A 99 0.52 -5.22 19.74
N GLY A 100 -0.52 -4.39 19.61
CA GLY A 100 -1.02 -3.91 18.32
C GLY A 100 -1.83 -4.96 17.56
N GLY A 101 -1.94 -4.77 16.24
CA GLY A 101 -2.80 -5.55 15.36
C GLY A 101 -2.82 -4.97 13.95
N GLY A 102 -3.89 -5.24 13.22
CA GLY A 102 -4.09 -4.73 11.88
C GLY A 102 -5.48 -5.01 11.34
N ILE A 103 -5.73 -4.46 10.15
CA ILE A 103 -6.97 -4.57 9.42
C ILE A 103 -6.60 -4.93 7.99
N SER A 104 -7.01 -6.11 7.55
CA SER A 104 -6.78 -6.56 6.17
C SER A 104 -8.07 -6.40 5.38
N CYS A 105 -8.03 -5.65 4.29
CA CYS A 105 -9.17 -5.51 3.37
C CYS A 105 -8.84 -6.25 2.09
N MET A 106 -9.62 -7.28 1.76
CA MET A 106 -9.34 -8.16 0.64
C MET A 106 -10.52 -8.32 -0.32
N MET A 107 -10.21 -8.26 -1.60
CA MET A 107 -11.11 -8.56 -2.72
C MET A 107 -10.37 -9.48 -3.68
N HIS A 108 -11.05 -10.50 -4.20
CA HIS A 108 -10.47 -11.45 -5.14
C HIS A 108 -11.52 -11.95 -6.13
N ASP A 109 -11.06 -12.34 -7.32
CA ASP A 109 -11.88 -12.85 -8.42
C ASP A 109 -13.02 -11.89 -8.83
N GLY A 110 -12.70 -10.60 -8.89
CA GLY A 110 -13.59 -9.57 -9.41
C GLY A 110 -13.68 -9.58 -10.95
N ASN A 111 -14.54 -8.71 -11.45
CA ASN A 111 -14.71 -8.35 -12.84
C ASN A 111 -13.56 -7.47 -13.33
N VAL A 112 -13.14 -6.48 -12.52
CA VAL A 112 -12.05 -5.55 -12.86
C VAL A 112 -10.76 -5.97 -12.17
N PHE A 113 -10.82 -6.25 -10.86
CA PHE A 113 -9.65 -6.63 -10.07
C PHE A 113 -9.60 -8.15 -9.87
N GLU A 114 -8.54 -8.81 -10.33
CA GLU A 114 -8.36 -10.23 -10.02
C GLU A 114 -8.07 -10.44 -8.53
N LYS A 115 -7.38 -9.45 -7.92
CA LYS A 115 -7.03 -9.42 -6.52
C LYS A 115 -6.70 -7.99 -6.14
N ALA A 116 -7.27 -7.51 -5.06
CA ALA A 116 -6.99 -6.22 -4.48
C ALA A 116 -6.89 -6.40 -2.97
N GLY A 117 -5.80 -5.91 -2.38
CA GLY A 117 -5.68 -5.89 -0.94
C GLY A 117 -5.09 -4.58 -0.45
N VAL A 118 -5.66 -4.09 0.65
CA VAL A 118 -5.29 -2.84 1.32
C VAL A 118 -5.25 -3.11 2.81
N ASP A 119 -4.05 -3.16 3.36
CA ASP A 119 -3.81 -3.60 4.73
C ASP A 119 -3.27 -2.45 5.58
N VAL A 120 -3.88 -2.24 6.74
CA VAL A 120 -3.37 -1.38 7.82
C VAL A 120 -2.76 -2.25 8.89
N THR A 121 -1.59 -1.85 9.39
CA THR A 121 -0.94 -2.52 10.52
C THR A 121 -0.48 -1.46 11.52
N VAL A 122 -0.72 -1.71 12.80
CA VAL A 122 -0.24 -0.89 13.92
C VAL A 122 0.40 -1.83 14.92
N LEU A 123 1.71 -1.75 15.08
CA LEU A 123 2.50 -2.58 15.98
C LEU A 123 2.99 -1.74 17.15
N LEU A 124 2.82 -2.29 18.35
CA LEU A 124 3.33 -1.73 19.59
C LEU A 124 4.11 -2.83 20.28
N GLY A 125 5.32 -2.53 20.75
CA GLY A 125 6.14 -3.54 21.41
C GLY A 125 7.46 -3.01 21.94
N CYS A 126 8.38 -3.92 22.26
CA CYS A 126 9.75 -3.60 22.61
C CYS A 126 10.70 -4.22 21.58
N LEU A 127 11.73 -3.49 21.19
CA LEU A 127 12.76 -4.02 20.28
C LEU A 127 13.52 -5.17 20.92
N THR A 128 13.83 -6.18 20.11
CA THR A 128 14.78 -7.25 20.48
C THR A 128 16.21 -6.75 20.34
N GLU A 129 17.16 -7.38 21.04
CA GLU A 129 18.58 -7.01 20.91
C GLU A 129 19.10 -7.10 19.47
N GLU A 130 18.60 -8.06 18.70
CA GLU A 130 18.91 -8.21 17.27
C GLU A 130 18.36 -7.07 16.43
N ALA A 131 17.12 -6.65 16.67
CA ALA A 131 16.51 -5.50 15.99
C ALA A 131 17.24 -4.19 16.32
N VAL A 132 17.66 -4.02 17.58
CA VAL A 132 18.49 -2.87 17.99
C VAL A 132 19.77 -2.83 17.19
N LYS A 133 20.52 -3.95 17.08
CA LYS A 133 21.77 -4.01 16.30
C LYS A 133 21.58 -3.66 14.82
N GLN A 134 20.43 -4.00 14.22
CA GLN A 134 20.14 -3.69 12.82
C GLN A 134 19.72 -2.23 12.61
N LEU A 135 18.99 -1.65 13.57
CA LEU A 135 18.43 -0.29 13.47
C LEU A 135 19.40 0.78 13.93
N SER A 136 20.26 0.47 14.90
CA SER A 136 21.08 1.47 15.59
C SER A 136 22.33 1.87 14.81
N GLY A 137 22.75 1.09 13.81
CA GLY A 137 23.99 1.35 13.07
C GLY A 137 25.18 1.53 14.03
N GLU A 138 25.80 2.70 14.02
CA GLU A 138 26.86 3.10 14.97
C GLU A 138 26.36 3.78 16.25
N LYS A 139 25.08 4.16 16.34
CA LYS A 139 24.50 4.81 17.53
C LYS A 139 24.12 3.77 18.58
N VAL A 140 24.27 4.14 19.85
CA VAL A 140 23.80 3.35 21.00
C VAL A 140 22.45 3.90 21.43
N LEU A 141 21.39 3.11 21.29
CA LEU A 141 20.05 3.43 21.78
C LEU A 141 19.94 3.11 23.28
N LYS A 142 19.39 4.02 24.09
CA LYS A 142 19.24 3.81 25.54
C LYS A 142 17.82 3.42 25.91
N GLY A 143 17.64 2.15 26.25
CA GLY A 143 16.35 1.61 26.69
C GLY A 143 16.06 1.87 28.16
N LYS A 144 14.79 2.12 28.48
CA LYS A 144 14.28 2.14 29.84
C LYS A 144 14.19 0.71 30.38
N ASP A 145 14.85 0.42 31.51
CA ASP A 145 14.93 -0.92 32.09
C ASP A 145 15.48 -1.99 31.11
N GLY A 146 16.35 -1.58 30.18
CA GLY A 146 16.89 -2.45 29.12
C GLY A 146 15.90 -2.78 27.99
N LYS A 147 14.73 -2.12 27.96
CA LYS A 147 13.74 -2.24 26.88
C LYS A 147 13.66 -0.95 26.08
N LEU A 148 13.49 -1.09 24.77
CA LEU A 148 13.28 0.03 23.85
C LEU A 148 11.87 -0.10 23.25
N PRO A 149 10.86 0.58 23.83
CA PRO A 149 9.52 0.63 23.26
C PRO A 149 9.58 1.18 21.84
N PHE A 150 8.82 0.56 20.94
CA PHE A 150 8.65 1.05 19.58
C PHE A 150 7.19 1.03 19.18
N CYS A 151 6.86 1.92 18.25
CA CYS A 151 5.63 1.89 17.49
C CYS A 151 5.97 1.85 16.01
N ALA A 152 5.35 0.91 15.28
CA ALA A 152 5.49 0.82 13.83
C ALA A 152 4.11 0.69 13.22
N MET A 153 3.76 1.58 12.30
CA MET A 153 2.45 1.56 11.67
C MET A 153 2.54 1.89 10.19
N GLY A 154 1.57 1.42 9.41
CA GLY A 154 1.53 1.75 8.00
C GLY A 154 0.31 1.18 7.29
N VAL A 155 0.05 1.75 6.11
CA VAL A 155 -0.83 1.17 5.10
C VAL A 155 0.03 0.58 3.99
N SER A 156 -0.35 -0.59 3.50
CA SER A 156 0.24 -1.23 2.33
C SER A 156 -0.86 -1.75 1.42
N SER A 157 -0.69 -1.59 0.11
CA SER A 157 -1.66 -2.02 -0.88
C SER A 157 -0.96 -2.68 -2.06
N VAL A 158 -1.58 -3.74 -2.58
CA VAL A 158 -1.23 -4.32 -3.88
C VAL A 158 -2.51 -4.63 -4.63
N ILE A 159 -2.64 -4.04 -5.82
CA ILE A 159 -3.78 -4.19 -6.70
C ILE A 159 -3.34 -4.86 -7.98
N HIS A 160 -4.00 -5.96 -8.32
CA HIS A 160 -3.83 -6.68 -9.57
C HIS A 160 -5.11 -6.61 -10.38
N PRO A 161 -5.12 -5.84 -11.48
CA PRO A 161 -6.20 -5.85 -12.45
C PRO A 161 -6.25 -7.18 -13.24
N LYS A 162 -7.44 -7.51 -13.70
CA LYS A 162 -7.71 -8.63 -14.61
C LYS A 162 -7.34 -8.30 -16.05
N ASN A 163 -7.54 -7.04 -16.46
CA ASN A 163 -7.18 -6.55 -17.79
C ASN A 163 -5.67 -6.20 -17.83
N PRO A 164 -4.87 -6.82 -18.72
CA PRO A 164 -3.43 -6.56 -18.80
C PRO A 164 -3.06 -5.14 -19.23
N HIS A 165 -3.99 -4.38 -19.80
CA HIS A 165 -3.78 -2.96 -20.13
C HIS A 165 -3.90 -2.02 -18.93
N ILE A 166 -4.33 -2.52 -17.77
CA ILE A 166 -4.37 -1.73 -16.54
C ILE A 166 -3.17 -2.15 -15.69
N PRO A 167 -2.31 -1.21 -15.26
CA PRO A 167 -1.13 -1.54 -14.47
C PRO A 167 -1.52 -2.08 -13.09
N SER A 168 -0.72 -3.01 -12.57
CA SER A 168 -0.77 -3.30 -11.13
C SER A 168 -0.26 -2.10 -10.37
N VAL A 169 -0.83 -1.83 -9.19
CA VAL A 169 -0.42 -0.72 -8.33
C VAL A 169 0.06 -1.29 -7.01
N HIS A 170 1.18 -0.79 -6.51
CA HIS A 170 1.62 -1.01 -5.15
C HIS A 170 1.90 0.33 -4.48
N PHE A 171 1.49 0.45 -3.21
CA PHE A 171 1.99 1.52 -2.38
C PHE A 171 2.17 1.04 -0.95
N ASN A 172 3.07 1.72 -0.26
CA ASN A 172 3.32 1.53 1.14
C ASN A 172 3.64 2.88 1.77
N TYR A 173 2.95 3.24 2.85
CA TYR A 173 3.30 4.40 3.66
C TYR A 173 3.34 3.98 5.12
N ARG A 174 4.49 4.21 5.77
CA ARG A 174 4.76 3.72 7.11
C ARG A 174 5.52 4.73 7.95
N TYR A 175 5.30 4.62 9.24
CA TYR A 175 5.91 5.41 10.30
C TYR A 175 6.50 4.47 11.33
N PHE A 176 7.65 4.86 11.87
CA PHE A 176 8.30 4.14 12.93
C PHE A 176 8.81 5.13 13.97
N GLU A 177 8.57 4.83 15.24
CA GLU A 177 9.14 5.57 16.37
C GLU A 177 9.71 4.61 17.43
N ILE A 178 10.78 5.04 18.08
CA ILE A 178 11.42 4.40 19.24
C ILE A 178 11.45 5.44 20.35
N GLU A 179 11.02 5.06 21.54
CA GLU A 179 11.12 5.89 22.74
C GLU A 179 12.34 5.47 23.57
N GLU A 180 13.20 6.43 23.88
CA GLU A 180 14.38 6.24 24.75
C GLU A 180 14.04 6.53 26.22
N GLU A 181 14.94 6.17 27.13
CA GLU A 181 14.73 6.29 28.59
C GLU A 181 14.39 7.72 29.06
N ASP A 182 14.92 8.74 28.39
CA ASP A 182 14.69 10.16 28.70
C ASP A 182 13.37 10.71 28.14
N GLY A 183 12.56 9.87 27.48
CA GLY A 183 11.32 10.24 26.81
C GLY A 183 11.53 10.88 25.43
N SER A 184 12.76 10.98 24.94
CA SER A 184 13.02 11.40 23.56
C SER A 184 12.62 10.30 22.58
N LYS A 185 12.16 10.73 21.40
CA LYS A 185 11.71 9.82 20.34
C LYS A 185 12.62 9.92 19.13
N GLN A 186 13.14 8.79 18.66
CA GLN A 186 13.70 8.68 17.32
C GLN A 186 12.65 8.15 16.38
N TRP A 187 12.44 8.81 15.25
CA TRP A 187 11.38 8.44 14.33
C TRP A 187 11.76 8.70 12.87
N TRP A 188 11.11 7.98 11.97
CA TRP A 188 11.23 8.18 10.53
C TRP A 188 9.97 7.71 9.81
N PHE A 189 9.76 8.28 8.63
CA PHE A 189 8.79 7.79 7.66
C PHE A 189 9.49 6.95 6.60
N GLY A 190 8.74 6.05 6.00
CA GLY A 190 9.15 5.34 4.81
C GLY A 190 7.94 5.11 3.92
N GLY A 191 8.18 5.00 2.63
CA GLY A 191 7.08 4.67 1.73
C GLY A 191 7.42 4.92 0.27
N GLY A 192 6.41 4.72 -0.56
CA GLY A 192 6.48 4.90 -1.99
C GLY A 192 5.23 4.34 -2.65
N THR A 193 5.02 4.77 -3.87
CA THR A 193 3.99 4.24 -4.78
C THR A 193 4.68 3.89 -6.06
N ASP A 194 4.32 2.75 -6.62
CA ASP A 194 4.82 2.27 -7.89
C ASP A 194 3.69 1.61 -8.69
N LEU A 195 3.88 1.64 -10.00
CA LEU A 195 3.01 1.01 -10.97
C LEU A 195 3.80 -0.10 -11.65
N THR A 196 3.10 -1.14 -12.08
CA THR A 196 3.69 -2.29 -12.80
C THR A 196 2.78 -2.70 -13.97
N PRO A 197 2.92 -2.07 -15.15
CA PRO A 197 2.16 -2.36 -16.35
C PRO A 197 2.64 -3.65 -17.02
N VAL A 198 1.75 -4.28 -17.76
CA VAL A 198 2.12 -5.30 -18.75
C VAL A 198 2.59 -4.66 -20.04
N TYR A 199 1.92 -3.57 -20.43
CA TYR A 199 2.18 -2.84 -21.65
C TYR A 199 2.41 -1.37 -21.33
N ILE A 200 3.41 -0.76 -21.99
CA ILE A 200 3.69 0.66 -21.81
C ILE A 200 2.62 1.46 -22.54
N ASP A 201 1.88 2.26 -21.79
CA ASP A 201 1.15 3.40 -22.30
C ASP A 201 1.91 4.67 -21.90
N ARG A 202 2.21 5.55 -22.86
CA ARG A 202 3.02 6.74 -22.58
C ARG A 202 2.23 7.81 -21.84
N GLU A 203 0.93 7.92 -22.09
CA GLU A 203 0.10 8.93 -21.42
C GLU A 203 -0.06 8.58 -19.94
N ASP A 204 -0.28 7.30 -19.65
CA ASP A 204 -0.19 6.80 -18.28
C ASP A 204 1.22 7.06 -17.74
N ALA A 205 2.26 6.76 -18.53
CA ALA A 205 3.66 6.91 -18.14
C ALA A 205 4.10 8.36 -17.79
N PHE A 206 3.38 9.37 -18.24
CA PHE A 206 3.68 10.78 -17.94
C PHE A 206 2.92 11.31 -16.72
N LEU A 207 1.83 10.65 -16.30
CA LEU A 207 1.00 11.10 -15.19
C LEU A 207 1.55 10.70 -13.82
N ASP A 208 2.41 9.68 -13.76
CA ASP A 208 3.00 9.16 -12.53
C ASP A 208 4.55 9.09 -12.63
N VAL A 209 5.27 9.20 -11.51
CA VAL A 209 6.73 9.01 -11.47
C VAL A 209 7.02 7.53 -11.30
N TYR A 210 7.62 6.90 -12.30
CA TYR A 210 7.70 5.45 -12.38
C TYR A 210 8.98 4.82 -11.86
N TYR A 211 8.83 3.82 -11.00
CA TYR A 211 9.83 2.77 -10.75
C TYR A 211 9.28 1.42 -11.22
N PHE A 212 9.79 0.87 -12.32
CA PHE A 212 9.19 -0.32 -12.97
C PHE A 212 10.02 -1.60 -12.87
N LYS A 213 9.34 -2.74 -12.63
CA LYS A 213 9.94 -4.10 -12.71
C LYS A 213 9.01 -5.20 -13.26
N PHE A 214 9.32 -5.62 -14.50
CA PHE A 214 9.31 -6.97 -15.08
C PHE A 214 8.04 -7.60 -15.67
N ASN A 215 8.20 -8.73 -16.39
CA ASN A 215 7.17 -9.51 -17.06
C ASN A 215 6.22 -10.13 -16.00
N VAL A 216 4.99 -9.62 -15.96
CA VAL A 216 4.56 -8.84 -14.79
C VAL A 216 4.42 -9.61 -13.50
N LYS A 217 3.52 -10.59 -13.48
CA LYS A 217 3.11 -11.22 -12.22
C LYS A 217 4.18 -12.16 -11.67
N SER A 218 4.77 -12.99 -12.53
CA SER A 218 5.79 -13.96 -12.14
C SER A 218 7.07 -13.29 -11.64
N LYS A 219 7.45 -12.18 -12.26
CA LYS A 219 8.62 -11.43 -11.83
C LYS A 219 8.36 -10.57 -10.61
N TYR A 220 7.14 -10.08 -10.41
CA TYR A 220 6.69 -9.49 -9.16
C TYR A 220 6.80 -10.49 -8.00
N VAL A 221 6.35 -11.73 -8.22
CA VAL A 221 6.52 -12.84 -7.25
C VAL A 221 8.00 -13.12 -6.97
N GLU A 222 8.85 -13.22 -8.01
CA GLU A 222 10.31 -13.37 -7.82
C GLU A 222 10.89 -12.23 -6.98
N PHE A 223 10.49 -10.98 -7.24
CA PHE A 223 10.95 -9.83 -6.47
C PHE A 223 10.55 -9.91 -5.00
N ASN A 224 9.26 -10.14 -4.72
CA ASN A 224 8.73 -10.20 -3.36
C ASN A 224 9.39 -11.31 -2.54
N LEU A 225 9.63 -12.48 -3.14
CA LEU A 225 10.22 -13.61 -2.42
C LEU A 225 11.74 -13.49 -2.28
N MET A 226 12.44 -12.93 -3.26
CA MET A 226 13.92 -12.96 -3.30
C MET A 226 14.57 -11.67 -2.82
N TYR A 227 13.93 -10.50 -2.96
CA TYR A 227 14.58 -9.20 -2.77
C TYR A 227 13.83 -8.26 -1.83
N ASP A 228 12.51 -8.36 -1.73
CA ASP A 228 11.73 -7.45 -0.87
C ASP A 228 12.08 -7.65 0.61
N ARG A 229 12.67 -6.61 1.21
CA ARG A 229 13.09 -6.62 2.62
C ARG A 229 11.91 -6.65 3.58
N GLY A 230 10.80 -5.99 3.23
CA GLY A 230 9.58 -5.96 4.03
C GLY A 230 8.89 -7.32 4.06
N ILE A 231 8.79 -8.00 2.92
CA ILE A 231 8.25 -9.36 2.83
C ILE A 231 9.14 -10.33 3.63
N LYS A 232 10.46 -10.30 3.44
CA LYS A 232 11.39 -11.17 4.19
C LYS A 232 11.31 -10.96 5.70
N PHE A 233 11.29 -9.71 6.15
CA PHE A 233 11.13 -9.37 7.56
C PHE A 233 9.79 -9.89 8.10
N GLY A 234 8.70 -9.65 7.36
CA GLY A 234 7.37 -10.11 7.74
C GLY A 234 7.27 -11.62 7.82
N LEU A 235 7.81 -12.37 6.83
CA LEU A 235 7.82 -13.84 6.84
C LEU A 235 8.54 -14.44 8.05
N GLY A 236 9.51 -13.72 8.62
CA GLY A 236 10.18 -14.11 9.86
C GLY A 236 9.35 -13.89 11.13
N MET A 237 8.25 -13.13 11.05
CA MET A 237 7.37 -12.86 12.19
C MET A 237 6.18 -13.83 12.25
N PRO A 238 5.83 -14.36 13.43
CA PRO A 238 4.63 -15.17 13.62
C PRO A 238 3.35 -14.42 13.20
N GLY A 239 2.46 -15.08 12.46
CA GLY A 239 1.17 -14.52 12.07
C GLY A 239 1.21 -13.48 10.95
N CYS A 240 2.29 -13.38 10.20
CA CYS A 240 2.41 -12.42 9.12
C CYS A 240 1.41 -12.66 7.97
N ARG A 241 0.96 -11.55 7.36
CA ARG A 241 -0.01 -11.56 6.25
C ARG A 241 0.55 -10.99 4.94
N VAL A 242 1.89 -10.91 4.86
CA VAL A 242 2.65 -10.29 3.75
C VAL A 242 2.43 -10.94 2.37
N LEU A 243 1.93 -12.16 2.33
CA LEU A 243 1.62 -12.88 1.10
C LEU A 243 0.34 -12.39 0.39
N MET A 244 -0.37 -11.45 1.00
CA MET A 244 -1.46 -10.72 0.34
C MET A 244 -1.00 -10.15 -1.02
N SER A 245 0.23 -9.63 -1.06
CA SER A 245 0.87 -9.04 -2.24
C SER A 245 0.99 -9.95 -3.46
N LEU A 246 0.85 -11.27 -3.32
CA LEU A 246 1.02 -12.18 -4.46
C LEU A 246 -0.22 -12.18 -5.37
N PRO A 247 -0.06 -12.20 -6.70
CA PRO A 247 -1.17 -12.26 -7.66
C PRO A 247 -1.93 -13.58 -7.58
N LEU A 248 -3.13 -13.62 -8.16
CA LEU A 248 -3.95 -14.84 -8.19
C LEU A 248 -3.31 -15.93 -9.05
N THR A 249 -2.67 -15.53 -10.16
CA THR A 249 -1.97 -16.45 -11.06
C THR A 249 -0.62 -15.86 -11.47
N ALA A 250 0.37 -16.75 -11.63
CA ALA A 250 1.68 -16.44 -12.16
C ALA A 250 2.18 -17.64 -12.98
N ARG A 251 2.98 -17.38 -14.03
CA ARG A 251 3.48 -18.39 -14.97
C ARG A 251 4.95 -18.20 -15.26
N TRP A 252 5.74 -19.26 -15.14
CA TRP A 252 7.13 -19.29 -15.55
C TRP A 252 7.30 -20.13 -16.80
N GLU A 253 7.95 -19.57 -17.81
CA GLU A 253 8.31 -20.27 -19.04
C GLU A 253 9.81 -20.28 -19.20
N PHE A 254 10.36 -21.45 -19.52
CA PHE A 254 11.78 -21.61 -19.75
C PHE A 254 12.19 -20.94 -21.06
N MET A 255 13.20 -20.07 -21.01
CA MET A 255 13.79 -19.41 -22.20
C MET A 255 12.78 -18.67 -23.08
N HIS A 256 11.75 -18.07 -22.48
CA HIS A 256 10.79 -17.27 -23.22
C HIS A 256 11.43 -15.97 -23.72
N GLU A 257 11.39 -15.76 -25.04
CA GLU A 257 11.80 -14.51 -25.68
C GLU A 257 10.59 -13.85 -26.36
N PRO A 258 10.28 -12.58 -26.04
CA PRO A 258 9.19 -11.89 -26.70
C PRO A 258 9.50 -11.71 -28.19
N GLY A 259 8.45 -11.72 -29.02
CA GLY A 259 8.58 -11.49 -30.47
C GLY A 259 9.27 -10.15 -30.74
N LYS A 260 10.19 -10.11 -31.71
CA LYS A 260 10.91 -8.87 -32.06
C LYS A 260 9.91 -7.79 -32.50
N GLY A 261 10.04 -6.58 -31.95
CA GLY A 261 9.15 -5.45 -32.24
C GLY A 261 7.76 -5.52 -31.59
N SER A 262 7.52 -6.49 -30.70
CA SER A 262 6.29 -6.58 -29.90
C SER A 262 6.27 -5.55 -28.76
N GLN A 263 5.08 -5.29 -28.20
CA GLN A 263 4.93 -4.44 -27.02
C GLN A 263 5.62 -5.06 -25.80
N GLU A 264 5.65 -6.39 -25.70
CA GLU A 264 6.37 -7.13 -24.67
C GLU A 264 7.88 -6.92 -24.78
N ALA A 265 8.42 -6.81 -26.00
CA ALA A 265 9.84 -6.50 -26.21
C ALA A 265 10.16 -5.05 -25.85
N GLU A 266 9.27 -4.10 -26.16
CA GLU A 266 9.43 -2.69 -25.74
C GLU A 266 9.42 -2.57 -24.21
N MET A 267 8.47 -3.25 -23.54
CA MET A 267 8.41 -3.30 -22.09
C MET A 267 9.70 -3.86 -21.49
N LEU A 268 10.19 -4.99 -22.03
CA LEU A 268 11.44 -5.60 -21.56
C LEU A 268 12.65 -4.67 -21.71
N GLU A 269 12.69 -3.86 -22.77
CA GLU A 269 13.78 -2.91 -23.00
C GLU A 269 13.77 -1.77 -21.98
N VAL A 270 12.60 -1.18 -21.71
CA VAL A 270 12.44 -0.14 -20.68
C VAL A 270 12.78 -0.67 -19.28
N LEU A 271 12.48 -1.93 -19.02
CA LEU A 271 12.82 -2.58 -17.74
C LEU A 271 14.31 -2.83 -17.55
N ARG A 272 15.03 -3.11 -18.64
CA ARG A 272 16.50 -3.26 -18.61
C ARG A 272 17.19 -1.90 -18.52
N ASN A 273 16.61 -0.90 -19.18
CA ASN A 273 17.14 0.45 -19.31
C ASN A 273 16.08 1.46 -18.84
N PRO A 274 15.93 1.66 -17.51
CA PRO A 274 14.96 2.60 -16.96
C PRO A 274 15.08 3.98 -17.59
N LYS A 275 13.93 4.57 -17.94
CA LYS A 275 13.84 5.87 -18.58
C LYS A 275 13.42 6.94 -17.58
N GLU A 276 13.78 8.17 -17.89
CA GLU A 276 13.21 9.36 -17.27
C GLU A 276 11.88 9.68 -17.96
N TRP A 277 10.84 9.93 -17.16
CA TRP A 277 9.46 10.09 -17.62
C TRP A 277 8.92 11.52 -17.44
N VAL A 278 9.69 12.41 -16.80
CA VAL A 278 9.33 13.80 -16.49
C VAL A 278 10.40 14.74 -17.00
#